data_AF-A0A7C6CAT3-F1
#
_entry.id   AF-A0A7C6CAT3-F1
#
_cell.length_a   1.000
_cell.length_b   1.000
_cell.length_c   1.000
_cell.angle_alpha   90.00
_cell.angle_beta   90.00
_cell.angle_gamma   90.00
#
_symmetry.space_group_name_H-M   'P 1'
#
loop_
_entity.id
_entity.type
_entity.pdbx_description
1 polymer ?
#
loop_
_entity_poly.entity_id
_entity_poly.type
_entity_poly.pdbx_seq_one_letter_code
_entity_poly.pdbx_strand_id
1 'polypeptide(L)'
;MKAKEKKRLLGNVVFLIIVLIVIYLIIFSFHDIKDVFQIIKTIKIKYLYYLFGIVLLHLFVVAMAIAVISTGISSNVKFLDSLNIANTEHLFNAITPFASGGQPIHGYYFMKYGIPAEKTVSILVSNFLVYQATAALFSIVGLSLYLGKIIALIKGQVILILIGFSINILILVSIILLSTVPKSAKLYRFVIRGLGKIKPLKNVMIKAEEKLFEFVKDFQASMKALFKRKRVFLGSVSLRLLDIFVLNSTAVVIFLALGVPLSSSDYFFIIVMSLFAQTFLMWIPTPGAAGAVEWAFTILFVGILDISLIVPSLLLWRFFTYYFPLIMGFISYLVVRKRSVIYENSFTD
;
A
#
# COMPACT_ATOMS: atom_id res chain seq x y z
N MET A 1 16.26 20.24 21.91
CA MET A 1 15.07 19.51 21.39
C MET A 1 14.36 20.23 20.23
N LYS A 2 13.98 21.51 20.38
CA LYS A 2 13.26 22.32 19.36
C LYS A 2 13.91 22.42 17.97
N ALA A 3 15.25 22.46 17.87
CA ALA A 3 15.95 22.56 16.57
C ALA A 3 15.86 21.27 15.73
N LYS A 4 15.80 20.10 16.37
CA LYS A 4 15.71 18.79 15.69
C LYS A 4 14.29 18.54 15.16
N GLU A 5 13.28 19.00 15.88
CA GLU A 5 11.89 19.02 15.41
C GLU A 5 11.70 20.01 14.25
N LYS A 6 12.26 21.23 14.34
CA LYS A 6 12.20 22.21 13.23
C LYS A 6 12.85 21.68 11.95
N LYS A 7 14.01 21.00 12.05
CA LYS A 7 14.69 20.36 10.91
C LYS A 7 13.87 19.20 10.31
N ARG A 8 13.22 18.38 11.13
CA ARG A 8 12.32 17.32 10.65
C ARG A 8 11.07 17.87 9.97
N LEU A 9 10.47 18.92 10.55
CA LEU A 9 9.29 19.58 9.98
C LEU A 9 9.64 20.24 8.64
N LEU A 10 10.80 20.91 8.57
CA LEU A 10 11.32 21.49 7.33
C LEU A 10 11.58 20.40 6.27
N GLY A 11 12.16 19.26 6.65
CA GLY A 11 12.35 18.12 5.75
C GLY A 11 11.04 17.58 5.18
N ASN A 12 10.00 17.45 6.01
CA ASN A 12 8.68 16.98 5.57
C ASN A 12 7.96 18.02 4.67
N VAL A 13 8.13 19.31 4.93
CA VAL A 13 7.57 20.40 4.10
C VAL A 13 8.30 20.47 2.76
N VAL A 14 9.63 20.43 2.76
CA VAL A 14 10.45 20.38 1.52
C VAL A 14 10.08 19.15 0.69
N PHE A 15 9.86 18.01 1.35
CA PHE A 15 9.41 16.79 0.70
C PHE A 15 8.01 16.93 0.07
N LEU A 16 7.03 17.48 0.81
CA LEU A 16 5.69 17.74 0.31
C LEU A 16 5.74 18.67 -0.91
N ILE A 17 6.59 19.70 -0.85
CA ILE A 17 6.84 20.61 -1.96
C ILE A 17 7.46 19.86 -3.14
N ILE A 18 8.43 18.95 -2.93
CA ILE A 18 9.00 18.13 -4.01
C ILE A 18 7.93 17.23 -4.64
N VAL A 19 7.06 16.59 -3.85
CA VAL A 19 5.95 15.78 -4.38
C VAL A 19 5.02 16.64 -5.22
N LEU A 20 4.62 17.82 -4.73
CA LEU A 20 3.81 18.77 -5.48
C LEU A 20 4.50 19.26 -6.76
N ILE A 21 5.82 19.47 -6.73
CA ILE A 21 6.64 19.84 -7.89
C ILE A 21 6.72 18.70 -8.89
N VAL A 22 6.89 17.44 -8.46
CA VAL A 22 6.91 16.28 -9.37
C VAL A 22 5.55 16.11 -10.03
N ILE A 23 4.46 16.26 -9.27
CA ILE A 23 3.09 16.27 -9.81
C ILE A 23 2.94 17.40 -10.84
N TYR A 24 3.39 18.60 -10.49
CA TYR A 24 3.40 19.76 -11.37
C TYR A 24 4.20 19.50 -12.66
N LEU A 25 5.41 18.95 -12.56
CA LEU A 25 6.27 18.64 -13.70
C LEU A 25 5.68 17.54 -14.59
N ILE A 26 5.06 16.51 -14.02
CA ILE A 26 4.34 15.48 -14.79
C ILE A 26 3.17 16.11 -15.53
N ILE A 27 2.39 16.96 -14.87
CA ILE A 27 1.26 17.67 -15.49
C ILE A 27 1.74 18.59 -16.64
N PHE A 28 2.83 19.32 -16.45
CA PHE A 28 3.40 20.27 -17.43
C PHE A 28 4.30 19.66 -18.50
N SER A 29 4.75 18.42 -18.34
CA SER A 29 5.47 17.67 -19.38
C SER A 29 4.55 17.29 -20.55
N PHE A 30 3.23 17.38 -20.38
CA PHE A 30 2.25 17.24 -21.46
C PHE A 30 1.92 18.63 -22.01
N HIS A 31 2.22 18.85 -23.29
CA HIS A 31 1.98 20.13 -23.98
C HIS A 31 0.49 20.58 -23.97
N ASP A 32 -0.45 19.67 -23.68
CA ASP A 32 -1.90 19.90 -23.77
C ASP A 32 -2.64 19.72 -22.43
N ILE A 33 -2.15 20.33 -21.34
CA ILE A 33 -2.88 20.41 -20.05
C ILE A 33 -4.33 20.84 -20.25
N LYS A 34 -4.57 21.80 -21.15
CA LYS A 34 -5.91 22.33 -21.42
C LYS A 34 -6.85 21.22 -21.90
N ASP A 35 -6.38 20.33 -22.76
CA ASP A 35 -7.18 19.24 -23.32
C ASP A 35 -7.47 18.17 -22.26
N VAL A 36 -6.49 17.87 -21.41
CA VAL A 36 -6.68 16.98 -20.25
C VAL A 36 -7.77 17.53 -19.32
N PHE A 37 -7.74 18.83 -19.01
CA PHE A 37 -8.78 19.46 -18.19
C PHE A 37 -10.14 19.49 -18.88
N GLN A 38 -10.19 19.69 -20.20
CA GLN A 38 -11.44 19.63 -20.96
C GLN A 38 -12.05 18.23 -20.91
N ILE A 39 -11.25 17.18 -21.09
CA ILE A 39 -11.69 15.78 -20.98
C ILE A 39 -12.19 15.48 -19.57
N ILE A 40 -11.50 15.93 -18.52
CA ILE A 40 -11.96 15.71 -17.13
C ILE A 40 -13.29 16.44 -16.87
N LYS A 41 -13.55 17.58 -17.51
CA LYS A 41 -14.82 18.30 -17.38
C LYS A 41 -16.00 17.59 -18.04
N THR A 42 -15.77 16.68 -18.99
CA THR A 42 -16.86 15.92 -19.64
C THR A 42 -17.30 14.69 -18.82
N ILE A 43 -16.64 14.42 -17.69
CA ILE A 43 -16.99 13.30 -16.81
C ILE A 43 -18.43 13.43 -16.31
N LYS A 44 -19.19 12.33 -16.44
CA LYS A 44 -20.55 12.28 -15.90
C LYS A 44 -20.49 12.23 -14.37
N ILE A 45 -21.10 13.22 -13.72
CA ILE A 45 -21.11 13.41 -12.25
C ILE A 45 -21.47 12.14 -11.46
N LYS A 46 -22.35 11.28 -12.02
CA LYS A 46 -22.74 10.00 -11.41
C LYS A 46 -21.54 9.11 -11.05
N TYR A 47 -20.50 9.08 -11.88
CA TYR A 47 -19.32 8.26 -11.63
C TYR A 47 -18.40 8.84 -10.56
N LEU A 48 -18.43 10.17 -10.35
CA LEU A 48 -17.71 10.78 -9.23
C LEU A 48 -18.28 10.32 -7.90
N TYR A 49 -19.60 10.20 -7.75
CA TYR A 49 -20.20 9.62 -6.54
C TYR A 49 -19.76 8.17 -6.31
N TYR A 50 -19.71 7.36 -7.37
CA TYR A 50 -19.19 5.98 -7.26
C TYR A 50 -17.71 5.95 -6.86
N LEU A 51 -16.88 6.84 -7.39
CA LEU A 51 -15.46 6.92 -7.05
C LEU A 51 -15.26 7.33 -5.58
N PHE A 52 -15.98 8.35 -5.10
CA PHE A 52 -15.93 8.70 -3.67
C PHE A 52 -16.44 7.56 -2.78
N GLY A 53 -17.53 6.89 -3.17
CA GLY A 53 -18.05 5.73 -2.44
C GLY A 53 -17.04 4.59 -2.35
N ILE A 54 -16.37 4.25 -3.46
CA ILE A 54 -15.32 3.23 -3.53
C ILE A 54 -14.15 3.59 -2.62
N VAL A 55 -13.66 4.84 -2.67
CA VAL A 55 -12.50 5.23 -1.88
C VAL A 55 -12.82 5.30 -0.38
N LEU A 56 -14.00 5.80 -0.01
CA LEU A 56 -14.43 5.78 1.39
C LEU A 56 -14.61 4.35 1.91
N LEU A 57 -15.15 3.44 1.08
CA LEU A 57 -15.24 2.03 1.41
C LEU A 57 -13.85 1.40 1.56
N HIS A 58 -12.90 1.71 0.67
CA HIS A 58 -11.51 1.26 0.79
C HIS A 58 -10.89 1.69 2.13
N LEU A 59 -10.94 2.98 2.48
CA LEU A 59 -10.42 3.49 3.75
C LEU A 59 -11.05 2.78 4.97
N PHE A 60 -12.36 2.53 4.91
CA PHE A 60 -13.06 1.80 5.95
C PHE A 60 -12.62 0.34 6.05
N VAL A 61 -12.54 -0.38 4.92
CA VAL A 61 -12.21 -1.82 4.88
C VAL A 61 -10.77 -2.08 5.30
N VAL A 62 -9.82 -1.25 4.86
CA VAL A 62 -8.41 -1.30 5.31
C VAL A 62 -8.33 -1.19 6.83
N ALA A 63 -9.03 -0.19 7.37
CA ALA A 63 -9.03 0.07 8.79
C ALA A 63 -9.79 -1.00 9.59
N MET A 64 -10.80 -1.64 9.00
CA MET A 64 -11.45 -2.83 9.55
C MET A 64 -10.53 -4.03 9.58
N ALA A 65 -9.71 -4.25 8.56
CA ALA A 65 -8.80 -5.39 8.51
C ALA A 65 -7.83 -5.39 9.69
N ILE A 66 -7.23 -4.23 9.99
CA ILE A 66 -6.33 -4.11 11.15
C ILE A 66 -7.10 -4.19 12.48
N ALA A 67 -8.29 -3.61 12.56
CA ALA A 67 -9.14 -3.69 13.74
C ALA A 67 -9.50 -5.15 14.06
N VAL A 68 -9.90 -5.94 13.05
CA VAL A 68 -10.20 -7.37 13.18
C VAL A 68 -8.98 -8.14 13.68
N ILE A 69 -7.79 -7.90 13.14
CA ILE A 69 -6.55 -8.55 13.60
C ILE A 69 -6.25 -8.18 15.06
N SER A 70 -6.49 -6.92 15.44
CA SER A 70 -6.27 -6.42 16.80
C SER A 70 -7.29 -6.94 17.83
N THR A 71 -8.44 -7.48 17.40
CA THR A 71 -9.40 -8.08 18.35
C THR A 71 -8.73 -9.16 19.19
N GLY A 72 -9.17 -9.39 20.43
CA GLY A 72 -8.60 -10.43 21.31
C GLY A 72 -7.19 -10.13 21.84
N ILE A 73 -6.58 -9.04 21.39
CA ILE A 73 -5.37 -8.47 21.99
C ILE A 73 -5.89 -7.43 22.98
N SER A 74 -5.76 -7.73 24.28
CA SER A 74 -6.23 -6.88 25.39
C SER A 74 -5.77 -5.43 25.17
N SER A 75 -6.66 -4.59 24.64
CA SER A 75 -6.33 -3.22 24.30
C SER A 75 -7.50 -2.34 24.70
N ASN A 76 -7.19 -1.25 25.40
CA ASN A 76 -8.14 -0.19 25.76
C ASN A 76 -8.33 0.80 24.60
N VAL A 77 -7.92 0.43 23.38
CA VAL A 77 -8.00 1.28 22.21
C VAL A 77 -9.43 1.26 21.70
N LYS A 78 -10.06 2.43 21.70
CA LYS A 78 -11.41 2.58 21.14
C LYS A 78 -11.37 2.24 19.65
N PHE A 79 -12.42 1.60 19.16
CA PHE A 79 -12.55 1.23 17.76
C PHE A 79 -12.30 2.40 16.77
N LEU A 80 -12.83 3.59 17.09
CA LEU A 80 -12.58 4.80 16.29
C LEU A 80 -11.11 5.23 16.29
N ASP A 81 -10.39 5.01 17.39
CA ASP A 81 -8.96 5.34 17.45
C ASP A 81 -8.16 4.33 16.63
N SER A 82 -8.49 3.04 16.70
CA SER A 82 -7.90 2.01 15.81
C SER A 82 -8.13 2.34 14.33
N LEU A 83 -9.33 2.81 13.98
CA LEU A 83 -9.67 3.25 12.62
C LEU A 83 -8.79 4.42 12.16
N ASN A 84 -8.64 5.44 13.00
CA ASN A 84 -7.81 6.60 12.65
C ASN A 84 -6.31 6.23 12.61
N ILE A 85 -5.84 5.37 13.53
CA ILE A 85 -4.47 4.84 13.51
C ILE A 85 -4.23 4.13 12.19
N ALA A 86 -5.12 3.23 11.77
CA ALA A 86 -5.02 2.53 10.49
C ALA A 86 -4.86 3.51 9.32
N ASN A 87 -5.77 4.47 9.19
CA ASN A 87 -5.78 5.43 8.10
C ASN A 87 -4.54 6.34 8.05
N THR A 88 -3.79 6.50 9.15
CA THR A 88 -2.52 7.23 9.09
C THR A 88 -1.53 6.61 8.10
N GLU A 89 -1.66 5.32 7.76
CA GLU A 89 -0.76 4.68 6.80
C GLU A 89 -0.77 5.34 5.43
N HIS A 90 -1.91 5.85 4.96
CA HIS A 90 -1.99 6.47 3.63
C HIS A 90 -1.11 7.71 3.53
N LEU A 91 -1.02 8.51 4.60
CA LEU A 91 -0.09 9.63 4.66
C LEU A 91 1.35 9.14 4.70
N PHE A 92 1.68 8.26 5.65
CA PHE A 92 3.06 7.88 5.90
C PHE A 92 3.65 7.02 4.79
N ASN A 93 2.85 6.19 4.12
CA ASN A 93 3.22 5.47 2.91
C ASN A 93 3.46 6.44 1.74
N ALA A 94 2.59 7.44 1.57
CA ALA A 94 2.76 8.42 0.50
C ALA A 94 4.08 9.20 0.65
N ILE A 95 4.46 9.55 1.88
CA ILE A 95 5.62 10.40 2.13
C ILE A 95 6.94 9.67 2.42
N THR A 96 6.97 8.34 2.31
CA THR A 96 8.18 7.56 2.58
C THR A 96 8.64 6.77 1.37
N PRO A 97 9.97 6.57 1.22
CA PRO A 97 10.50 5.61 0.26
C PRO A 97 9.89 4.22 0.45
N PHE A 98 9.63 3.54 -0.66
CA PHE A 98 9.04 2.19 -0.71
C PHE A 98 7.65 2.07 -0.06
N ALA A 99 6.96 3.18 0.18
CA ALA A 99 5.69 3.18 0.90
C ALA A 99 5.77 2.44 2.26
N SER A 100 6.87 2.61 2.98
CA SER A 100 7.20 1.82 4.18
C SER A 100 6.78 2.47 5.51
N GLY A 101 6.29 3.71 5.49
CA GLY A 101 6.02 4.53 6.67
C GLY A 101 4.81 4.12 7.51
N GLY A 102 3.86 3.37 6.94
CA GLY A 102 2.62 2.95 7.59
C GLY A 102 2.83 2.09 8.83
N GLN A 103 3.70 1.09 8.74
CA GLN A 103 3.89 0.15 9.86
C GLN A 103 4.61 0.79 11.06
N PRO A 104 5.66 1.62 10.86
CA PRO A 104 6.24 2.40 11.95
C PRO A 104 5.24 3.33 12.64
N ILE A 105 4.36 4.02 11.90
CA ILE A 105 3.41 4.94 12.52
C ILE A 105 2.29 4.21 13.28
N HIS A 106 1.81 3.08 12.75
CA HIS A 106 0.89 2.21 13.47
C HIS A 106 1.52 1.71 14.76
N GLY A 107 2.78 1.25 14.70
CA GLY A 107 3.50 0.77 15.88
C GLY A 107 3.66 1.83 16.95
N TYR A 108 4.05 3.06 16.56
CA TYR A 108 4.17 4.19 17.47
C TYR A 108 2.85 4.48 18.20
N TYR A 109 1.73 4.59 17.47
CA TYR A 109 0.46 4.94 18.09
C TYR A 109 -0.20 3.79 18.84
N PHE A 110 -0.11 2.54 18.38
CA PHE A 110 -0.60 1.42 19.18
C PHE A 110 0.09 1.33 20.54
N MET A 111 1.41 1.51 20.59
CA MET A 111 2.15 1.56 21.85
C MET A 111 1.76 2.77 22.70
N LYS A 112 1.60 3.94 22.09
CA LYS A 112 1.18 5.17 22.79
C LYS A 112 -0.22 5.06 23.38
N TYR A 113 -1.09 4.25 22.78
CA TYR A 113 -2.42 3.95 23.27
C TYR A 113 -2.44 2.76 24.27
N GLY A 114 -1.28 2.35 24.76
CA GLY A 114 -1.14 1.36 25.84
C GLY A 114 -1.10 -0.10 25.38
N ILE A 115 -0.97 -0.38 24.08
CA ILE A 115 -0.75 -1.75 23.61
C ILE A 115 0.72 -2.13 23.86
N PRO A 116 1.01 -3.24 24.58
CA PRO A 116 2.38 -3.71 24.77
C PRO A 116 3.15 -3.86 23.45
N ALA A 117 4.44 -3.57 23.45
CA ALA A 117 5.28 -3.58 22.26
C ALA A 117 5.22 -4.93 21.51
N GLU A 118 5.30 -6.05 22.25
CA GLU A 118 5.20 -7.41 21.70
C GLU A 118 3.88 -7.64 20.96
N LYS A 119 2.76 -7.22 21.56
CA LYS A 119 1.43 -7.33 20.96
C LYS A 119 1.28 -6.43 19.75
N THR A 120 1.84 -5.22 19.80
CA THR A 120 1.87 -4.29 18.67
C THR A 120 2.61 -4.90 17.48
N VAL A 121 3.83 -5.42 17.69
CA VAL A 121 4.60 -6.10 16.64
C VAL A 121 3.79 -7.25 16.04
N SER A 122 3.12 -8.05 16.88
CA SER A 122 2.27 -9.15 16.40
C SER A 122 1.13 -8.69 15.50
N ILE A 123 0.44 -7.58 15.84
CA ILE A 123 -0.61 -6.97 15.00
C ILE A 123 -0.06 -6.56 13.65
N LEU A 124 1.05 -5.80 13.65
CA LEU A 124 1.62 -5.23 12.44
C LEU A 124 2.13 -6.30 11.48
N VAL A 125 2.85 -7.28 12.03
CA VAL A 125 3.36 -8.42 11.26
C VAL A 125 2.19 -9.20 10.67
N SER A 126 1.18 -9.55 11.48
CA SER A 126 -0.02 -10.26 11.00
C SER A 126 -0.74 -9.49 9.89
N ASN A 127 -0.96 -8.19 10.07
CA ASN A 127 -1.65 -7.33 9.11
C ASN A 127 -0.90 -7.21 7.79
N PHE A 128 0.41 -6.97 7.86
CA PHE A 128 1.26 -6.89 6.69
C PHE A 128 1.24 -8.19 5.89
N LEU A 129 1.30 -9.34 6.56
CA LEU A 129 1.34 -10.63 5.88
C LEU A 129 0.02 -11.02 5.25
N VAL A 130 -1.09 -10.81 5.95
CA VAL A 130 -2.41 -11.05 5.38
C VAL A 130 -2.59 -10.21 4.12
N TYR A 131 -2.19 -8.93 4.16
CA TYR A 131 -2.21 -8.08 2.97
C TYR A 131 -1.31 -8.62 1.85
N GLN A 132 -0.03 -8.89 2.12
CA GLN A 132 0.92 -9.35 1.10
C GLN A 132 0.54 -10.69 0.50
N ALA A 133 0.12 -11.66 1.32
CA ALA A 133 -0.34 -12.96 0.84
C ALA A 133 -1.58 -12.82 -0.04
N THR A 134 -2.54 -11.97 0.38
CA THR A 134 -3.76 -11.74 -0.38
C THR A 134 -3.47 -11.04 -1.71
N ALA A 135 -2.63 -10.01 -1.72
CA ALA A 135 -2.23 -9.29 -2.93
C ALA A 135 -1.46 -10.17 -3.90
N ALA A 136 -0.54 -11.01 -3.39
CA ALA A 136 0.21 -11.93 -4.23
C ALA A 136 -0.70 -13.01 -4.84
N LEU A 137 -1.60 -13.61 -4.05
CA LEU A 137 -2.57 -14.59 -4.56
C LEU A 137 -3.49 -13.98 -5.61
N PHE A 138 -4.03 -12.79 -5.36
CA PHE A 138 -4.89 -12.10 -6.33
C PHE A 138 -4.13 -11.78 -7.62
N SER A 139 -2.88 -11.33 -7.51
CA SER A 139 -2.02 -11.06 -8.67
C SER A 139 -1.71 -12.33 -9.47
N ILE A 140 -1.43 -13.46 -8.81
CA ILE A 140 -1.19 -14.75 -9.47
C ILE A 140 -2.44 -15.22 -10.21
N VAL A 141 -3.61 -15.16 -9.57
CA VAL A 141 -4.89 -15.53 -10.21
C VAL A 141 -5.13 -14.64 -11.43
N GLY A 142 -4.99 -13.33 -11.29
CA GLY A 142 -5.15 -12.39 -12.41
C GLY A 142 -4.18 -12.66 -13.56
N LEU A 143 -2.90 -12.90 -13.27
CA LEU A 143 -1.91 -13.22 -14.29
C LEU A 143 -2.18 -14.55 -14.95
N SER A 144 -2.54 -15.60 -14.20
CA SER A 144 -2.86 -16.91 -14.78
C SER A 144 -4.01 -16.85 -15.80
N LEU A 145 -4.98 -15.96 -15.57
CA LEU A 145 -6.13 -15.76 -16.45
C LEU A 145 -5.81 -14.88 -17.66
N TYR A 146 -4.91 -13.90 -17.52
CA TYR A 146 -4.70 -12.86 -18.54
C TYR A 146 -3.28 -12.77 -19.10
N LEU A 147 -2.38 -13.72 -18.79
CA LEU A 147 -0.98 -13.67 -19.19
C LEU A 147 -0.81 -13.45 -20.70
N GLY A 148 -1.57 -14.16 -21.54
CA GLY A 148 -1.51 -14.01 -22.99
C GLY A 148 -1.93 -12.61 -23.47
N LYS A 149 -3.01 -12.06 -22.90
CA LYS A 149 -3.51 -10.70 -23.22
C LYS A 149 -2.49 -9.64 -22.79
N ILE A 150 -1.90 -9.80 -21.60
CA ILE A 150 -0.87 -8.91 -21.04
C ILE A 150 0.38 -8.91 -21.93
N ILE A 151 0.88 -10.09 -22.32
CA ILE A 151 2.06 -10.22 -23.21
C ILE A 151 1.79 -9.56 -24.57
N ALA A 152 0.60 -9.76 -25.14
CA ALA A 152 0.24 -9.22 -26.46
C ALA A 152 0.13 -7.68 -26.46
N LEU A 153 -0.40 -7.08 -25.38
CA LEU A 153 -0.58 -5.63 -25.25
C LEU A 153 0.76 -4.89 -25.12
N ILE A 154 1.77 -5.53 -24.54
CA ILE A 154 2.98 -4.86 -24.05
C ILE A 154 4.16 -5.03 -25.05
N LYS A 155 3.90 -5.58 -26.26
CA LYS A 155 4.73 -5.61 -27.50
C LYS A 155 6.24 -5.32 -27.32
N GLY A 156 6.95 -6.17 -26.57
CA GLY A 156 8.41 -6.09 -26.39
C GLY A 156 8.90 -5.73 -24.98
N GLN A 157 8.02 -5.28 -24.10
CA GLN A 157 8.31 -5.06 -22.67
C GLN A 157 7.96 -6.29 -21.81
N VAL A 158 7.86 -7.48 -22.42
CA VAL A 158 7.55 -8.76 -21.76
C VAL A 158 8.46 -9.05 -20.56
N ILE A 159 9.73 -8.66 -20.67
CA ILE A 159 10.72 -8.81 -19.60
C ILE A 159 10.30 -8.10 -18.30
N LEU A 160 9.62 -6.95 -18.41
CA LEU A 160 9.16 -6.20 -17.24
C LEU A 160 8.08 -7.00 -16.51
N ILE A 161 7.04 -7.48 -17.19
CA ILE A 161 6.00 -8.30 -16.58
C ILE A 161 6.60 -9.55 -15.93
N LEU A 162 7.54 -10.22 -16.59
CA LEU A 162 8.25 -11.37 -16.02
C LEU A 162 8.99 -11.01 -14.73
N ILE A 163 9.66 -9.85 -14.68
CA ILE A 163 10.34 -9.37 -13.47
C ILE A 163 9.33 -9.19 -12.34
N GLY A 164 8.25 -8.45 -12.55
CA GLY A 164 7.31 -8.18 -11.45
C GLY A 164 6.45 -9.37 -11.07
N PHE A 165 6.15 -10.26 -12.00
CA PHE A 165 5.55 -11.56 -11.67
C PHE A 165 6.50 -12.38 -10.80
N SER A 166 7.78 -12.44 -11.18
CA SER A 166 8.82 -13.11 -10.39
C SER A 166 8.95 -12.50 -9.00
N ILE A 167 8.88 -11.17 -8.87
CA ILE A 167 8.88 -10.47 -7.58
C ILE A 167 7.66 -10.87 -6.74
N ASN A 168 6.45 -10.89 -7.31
CA ASN A 168 5.24 -11.28 -6.60
C ASN A 168 5.30 -12.74 -6.10
N ILE A 169 5.77 -13.67 -6.94
CA ILE A 169 6.00 -15.06 -6.54
C ILE A 169 7.05 -15.14 -5.44
N LEU A 170 8.18 -14.43 -5.61
CA LEU A 170 9.27 -14.42 -4.64
C LEU A 170 8.80 -13.93 -3.27
N ILE A 171 7.98 -12.88 -3.23
CA ILE A 171 7.39 -12.35 -2.00
C ILE A 171 6.49 -13.38 -1.34
N LEU A 172 5.58 -14.01 -2.11
CA LEU A 172 4.69 -15.05 -1.58
C LEU A 172 5.47 -16.23 -1.00
N VAL A 173 6.42 -16.78 -1.76
CA VAL A 173 7.26 -17.89 -1.32
C VAL A 173 8.07 -17.50 -0.09
N SER A 174 8.65 -16.30 -0.07
CA SER A 174 9.37 -15.78 1.10
C SER A 174 8.46 -15.73 2.33
N ILE A 175 7.24 -15.19 2.20
CA ILE A 175 6.30 -15.10 3.32
C ILE A 175 5.92 -16.49 3.84
N ILE A 176 5.66 -17.45 2.95
CA ILE A 176 5.32 -18.82 3.34
C ILE A 176 6.49 -19.47 4.09
N LEU A 177 7.72 -19.35 3.58
CA LEU A 177 8.92 -19.88 4.22
C LEU A 177 9.15 -19.26 5.60
N LEU A 178 9.04 -17.93 5.70
CA LEU A 178 9.18 -17.20 6.96
C LEU A 178 8.13 -17.64 7.98
N SER A 179 6.89 -17.89 7.53
CA SER A 179 5.75 -18.27 8.38
C SER A 179 5.79 -19.72 8.85
N THR A 180 6.36 -20.65 8.08
CA THR A 180 6.16 -22.09 8.29
C THR A 180 7.45 -22.87 8.54
N VAL A 181 8.60 -22.39 8.07
CA VAL A 181 9.86 -23.15 8.11
C VAL A 181 10.80 -22.52 9.14
N PRO A 182 11.07 -23.17 10.30
CA PRO A 182 11.98 -22.62 11.33
C PRO A 182 13.40 -22.36 10.81
N LYS A 183 13.86 -23.18 9.85
CA LYS A 183 15.18 -23.04 9.23
C LYS A 183 15.28 -21.86 8.25
N SER A 184 14.17 -21.19 7.91
CA SER A 184 14.17 -20.05 6.99
C SER A 184 15.06 -18.90 7.49
N ALA A 185 15.21 -18.73 8.81
CA ALA A 185 16.14 -17.78 9.41
C ALA A 185 17.58 -17.91 8.87
N LYS A 186 18.04 -19.13 8.57
CA LYS A 186 19.39 -19.35 8.00
C LYS A 186 19.49 -18.81 6.57
N LEU A 187 18.44 -18.99 5.77
CA LEU A 187 18.36 -18.44 4.41
C LEU A 187 18.36 -16.90 4.45
N TYR A 188 17.53 -16.30 5.29
CA TYR A 188 17.52 -14.84 5.45
C TYR A 188 18.84 -14.29 5.98
N ARG A 189 19.52 -15.02 6.87
CA ARG A 189 20.86 -14.64 7.35
C ARG A 189 21.86 -14.60 6.20
N PHE A 190 21.83 -15.59 5.32
CA PHE A 190 22.69 -15.64 4.13
C PHE A 190 22.45 -14.43 3.23
N VAL A 191 21.18 -14.08 2.97
CA VAL A 191 20.80 -12.90 2.18
C VAL A 191 21.27 -11.60 2.85
N ILE A 192 21.00 -11.41 4.15
CA ILE A 192 21.40 -10.22 4.93
C ILE A 192 22.92 -10.06 4.91
N ARG A 193 23.69 -11.14 5.08
CA ARG A 193 25.16 -11.10 4.98
C ARG A 193 25.64 -10.73 3.59
N GLY A 194 24.97 -11.23 2.54
CA GLY A 194 25.25 -10.85 1.16
C GLY A 194 25.07 -9.35 0.95
N LEU A 195 23.92 -8.81 1.38
CA LEU A 195 23.62 -7.38 1.33
C LEU A 195 24.56 -6.55 2.22
N GLY A 196 25.01 -7.10 3.35
CA GLY A 196 25.95 -6.46 4.26
C GLY A 196 27.35 -6.24 3.68
N LYS A 197 27.69 -6.88 2.54
CA LYS A 197 28.91 -6.58 1.77
C LYS A 197 28.83 -5.23 1.05
N ILE A 198 27.63 -4.69 0.84
CA ILE A 198 27.39 -3.39 0.22
C ILE A 198 27.65 -2.31 1.29
N LYS A 199 28.71 -1.50 1.10
CA LYS A 199 29.17 -0.47 2.06
C LYS A 199 28.05 0.37 2.70
N PRO A 200 27.10 0.96 1.97
CA PRO A 200 26.04 1.76 2.58
C PRO A 200 25.05 0.96 3.43
N LEU A 201 24.92 -0.36 3.21
CA LEU A 201 23.97 -1.22 3.91
C LEU A 201 24.60 -1.98 5.08
N LYS A 202 25.93 -2.04 5.17
CA LYS A 202 26.67 -2.85 6.16
C LYS A 202 26.13 -2.73 7.58
N ASN A 203 26.04 -1.51 8.12
CA ASN A 203 25.62 -1.29 9.50
C ASN A 203 24.14 -1.64 9.74
N VAL A 204 23.28 -1.42 8.74
CA VAL A 204 21.85 -1.77 8.83
C VAL A 204 21.68 -3.28 8.80
N MET A 205 22.42 -3.97 7.93
CA MET A 205 22.37 -5.42 7.78
C MET A 205 22.94 -6.15 9.00
N ILE A 206 24.00 -5.63 9.64
CA ILE A 206 24.52 -6.20 10.91
C ILE A 206 23.43 -6.16 11.99
N LYS A 207 22.79 -5.01 12.19
CA LYS A 207 21.68 -4.87 13.14
C LYS A 207 20.48 -5.76 12.80
N ALA A 208 20.20 -5.94 11.51
CA ALA A 208 19.15 -6.85 11.05
C ALA A 208 19.51 -8.32 11.33
N GLU A 209 20.78 -8.72 11.15
CA GLU A 209 21.26 -10.07 11.46
C GLU A 209 21.14 -10.40 12.95
N GLU A 210 21.51 -9.46 13.83
CA GLU A 210 21.44 -9.63 15.29
C GLU A 210 20.01 -9.96 15.76
N LYS A 211 19.01 -9.31 15.18
CA LYS A 211 17.60 -9.47 15.54
C LYS A 211 16.87 -10.53 14.73
N LEU A 212 17.51 -11.12 13.72
CA LEU A 212 16.84 -11.95 12.73
C LEU A 212 16.16 -13.18 13.33
N PHE A 213 16.88 -13.92 14.19
CA PHE A 213 16.36 -15.17 14.73
C PHE A 213 15.19 -14.95 15.69
N GLU A 214 15.28 -13.90 16.51
CA GLU A 214 14.19 -13.47 17.39
C GLU A 214 12.99 -13.01 16.56
N PHE A 215 13.22 -12.16 15.55
CA PHE A 215 12.18 -11.73 14.63
C PHE A 215 11.46 -12.90 13.95
N VAL A 216 12.21 -13.87 13.41
CA VAL A 216 11.60 -15.06 12.75
C VAL A 216 10.79 -15.89 13.76
N LYS A 217 11.29 -16.04 15.00
CA LYS A 217 10.58 -16.77 16.06
C LYS A 217 9.26 -16.09 16.42
N ASP A 218 9.30 -14.78 16.68
CA ASP A 218 8.13 -13.98 17.06
C ASP A 218 7.11 -13.89 15.93
N PHE A 219 7.62 -13.82 14.69
CA PHE A 219 6.83 -13.87 13.47
C PHE A 219 6.06 -15.19 13.36
N GLN A 220 6.74 -16.33 13.52
CA GLN A 220 6.11 -17.65 13.45
C GLN A 220 5.11 -17.86 14.60
N ALA A 221 5.43 -17.37 15.80
CA ALA A 221 4.51 -17.40 16.93
C ALA A 221 3.24 -16.59 16.66
N SER A 222 3.39 -15.37 16.13
CA SER A 222 2.27 -14.49 15.74
C SER A 222 1.39 -15.13 14.68
N MET A 223 1.98 -15.72 13.64
CA MET A 223 1.24 -16.41 12.59
C MET A 223 0.50 -17.64 13.11
N LYS A 224 1.14 -18.44 13.98
CA LYS A 224 0.48 -19.58 14.61
C LYS A 224 -0.70 -19.14 15.49
N ALA A 225 -0.56 -18.03 16.22
CA ALA A 225 -1.65 -17.46 17.02
C ALA A 225 -2.81 -16.97 16.14
N LEU A 226 -2.52 -16.29 15.03
CA LEU A 226 -3.53 -15.84 14.06
C LEU A 226 -4.28 -17.03 13.44
N PHE A 227 -3.57 -18.08 12.99
CA PHE A 227 -4.18 -19.26 12.38
C PHE A 227 -5.05 -20.07 13.35
N LYS A 228 -4.75 -20.05 14.65
CA LYS A 228 -5.65 -20.63 15.67
C LYS A 228 -6.99 -19.87 15.75
N ARG A 229 -6.98 -18.57 15.49
CA ARG A 229 -8.16 -17.70 15.50
C ARG A 229 -8.82 -17.65 14.12
N LYS A 230 -9.33 -18.81 13.66
CA LYS A 230 -9.87 -18.99 12.29
C LYS A 230 -10.82 -17.88 11.83
N ARG A 231 -11.75 -17.43 12.67
CA ARG A 231 -12.68 -16.34 12.34
C ARG A 231 -11.97 -15.01 12.05
N VAL A 232 -10.93 -14.70 12.82
CA VAL A 232 -10.14 -13.46 12.66
C VAL A 232 -9.25 -13.56 11.45
N PHE A 233 -8.60 -14.71 11.25
CA PHE A 233 -7.82 -14.96 10.05
C PHE A 233 -8.67 -14.83 8.78
N LEU A 234 -9.75 -15.60 8.68
CA LEU A 234 -10.65 -15.56 7.51
C LEU A 234 -11.27 -14.18 7.33
N GLY A 235 -11.74 -13.54 8.41
CA GLY A 235 -12.28 -12.18 8.34
C GLY A 235 -11.24 -11.17 7.83
N SER A 236 -9.99 -11.25 8.29
CA SER A 236 -8.91 -10.37 7.82
C SER A 236 -8.55 -10.61 6.35
N VAL A 237 -8.51 -11.87 5.89
CA VAL A 237 -8.26 -12.21 4.48
C VAL A 237 -9.42 -11.71 3.61
N SER A 238 -10.67 -11.95 4.01
CA SER A 238 -11.84 -11.46 3.28
C SER A 238 -11.88 -9.93 3.18
N LEU A 239 -11.55 -9.23 4.26
CA LEU A 239 -11.44 -7.77 4.23
C LEU A 239 -10.30 -7.31 3.32
N ARG A 240 -9.14 -7.98 3.31
CA ARG A 240 -8.05 -7.63 2.37
C ARG A 240 -8.36 -7.95 0.91
N LEU A 241 -9.11 -9.02 0.64
CA LEU A 241 -9.59 -9.31 -0.71
C LEU A 241 -10.58 -8.23 -1.18
N LEU A 242 -11.53 -7.86 -0.31
CA LEU A 242 -12.48 -6.80 -0.58
C LEU A 242 -11.79 -5.46 -0.80
N ASP A 243 -10.83 -5.10 0.05
CA ASP A 243 -9.99 -3.91 -0.06
C ASP A 243 -9.32 -3.81 -1.43
N ILE A 244 -8.59 -4.87 -1.83
CA ILE A 244 -7.90 -4.94 -3.11
C ILE A 244 -8.89 -4.80 -4.28
N PHE A 245 -10.01 -5.52 -4.23
CA PHE A 245 -11.02 -5.46 -5.28
C PHE A 245 -11.66 -4.07 -5.39
N VAL A 246 -12.06 -3.49 -4.25
CA VAL A 246 -12.68 -2.17 -4.17
C VAL A 246 -11.71 -1.10 -4.67
N LEU A 247 -10.49 -1.03 -4.14
CA LEU A 247 -9.52 -0.01 -4.56
C LEU A 247 -9.21 -0.11 -6.05
N ASN A 248 -9.04 -1.32 -6.59
CA ASN A 248 -8.68 -1.50 -8.00
C ASN A 248 -9.87 -1.37 -8.96
N SER A 249 -11.11 -1.44 -8.46
CA SER A 249 -12.31 -1.10 -9.25
C SER A 249 -12.39 0.39 -9.61
N THR A 250 -11.61 1.27 -8.94
CA THR A 250 -11.52 2.69 -9.29
C THR A 250 -11.13 2.90 -10.76
N ALA A 251 -10.18 2.13 -11.28
CA ALA A 251 -9.75 2.23 -12.68
C ALA A 251 -10.89 1.95 -13.66
N VAL A 252 -11.70 0.93 -13.39
CA VAL A 252 -12.90 0.60 -14.19
C VAL A 252 -13.88 1.78 -14.19
N VAL A 253 -14.19 2.30 -13.01
CA VAL A 253 -15.16 3.40 -12.88
C VAL A 253 -14.67 4.66 -13.57
N ILE A 254 -13.36 4.95 -13.52
CA ILE A 254 -12.75 6.07 -14.24
C ILE A 254 -12.88 5.87 -15.75
N PHE A 255 -12.64 4.67 -16.27
CA PHE A 255 -12.76 4.41 -17.71
C PHE A 255 -14.21 4.59 -18.17
N LEU A 256 -15.18 4.08 -17.41
CA LEU A 256 -16.61 4.34 -17.66
C LEU A 256 -16.96 5.83 -17.56
N ALA A 257 -16.35 6.56 -16.61
CA ALA A 257 -16.55 7.98 -16.42
C ALA A 257 -16.09 8.81 -17.62
N LEU A 258 -15.02 8.37 -18.28
CA LEU A 258 -14.45 8.94 -19.49
C LEU A 258 -15.09 8.43 -20.78
N GLY A 259 -16.10 7.56 -20.68
CA GLY A 259 -16.84 7.06 -21.84
C GLY A 259 -16.14 5.94 -22.62
N VAL A 260 -15.13 5.30 -22.03
CA VAL A 260 -14.45 4.16 -22.65
C VAL A 260 -15.44 3.00 -22.80
N PRO A 261 -15.61 2.42 -24.01
CA PRO A 261 -16.49 1.28 -24.22
C PRO A 261 -15.85 0.01 -23.62
N LEU A 262 -16.43 -0.53 -22.55
CA LEU A 262 -15.92 -1.73 -21.88
C LEU A 262 -16.85 -2.92 -22.10
N SER A 263 -16.27 -4.07 -22.48
CA SER A 263 -16.99 -5.35 -22.50
C SER A 263 -16.96 -6.00 -21.10
N SER A 264 -17.84 -6.97 -20.85
CA SER A 264 -17.85 -7.74 -19.59
C SER A 264 -16.49 -8.39 -19.27
N SER A 265 -15.71 -8.73 -20.30
CA SER A 265 -14.38 -9.34 -20.13
C SER A 265 -13.30 -8.34 -19.68
N ASP A 266 -13.52 -7.03 -19.84
CA ASP A 266 -12.54 -6.00 -19.51
C ASP A 266 -12.58 -5.59 -18.03
N TYR A 267 -13.72 -5.72 -17.35
CA TYR A 267 -13.88 -5.30 -15.95
C TYR A 267 -12.85 -5.96 -15.02
N PHE A 268 -12.83 -7.30 -15.01
CA PHE A 268 -11.91 -8.03 -14.14
C PHE A 268 -10.45 -7.88 -14.61
N PHE A 269 -10.23 -7.78 -15.93
CA PHE A 269 -8.92 -7.50 -16.49
C PHE A 269 -8.36 -6.16 -15.98
N ILE A 270 -9.13 -5.07 -16.06
CA ILE A 270 -8.72 -3.73 -15.62
C ILE A 270 -8.41 -3.72 -14.11
N ILE A 271 -9.20 -4.43 -13.29
CA ILE A 271 -8.94 -4.58 -11.85
C ILE A 271 -7.58 -5.24 -11.60
N VAL A 272 -7.29 -6.33 -12.31
CA VAL A 272 -6.00 -7.04 -12.22
C VAL A 272 -4.85 -6.15 -12.68
N MET A 273 -5.01 -5.44 -13.80
CA MET A 273 -3.98 -4.55 -14.34
C MET A 273 -3.72 -3.34 -13.44
N SER A 274 -4.76 -2.78 -12.80
CA SER A 274 -4.63 -1.73 -11.81
C SER A 274 -3.85 -2.22 -10.59
N LEU A 275 -4.14 -3.43 -10.10
CA LEU A 275 -3.40 -4.01 -8.98
C LEU A 275 -1.93 -4.20 -9.37
N PHE A 276 -1.70 -4.71 -10.57
CA PHE A 276 -0.36 -4.91 -11.09
C PHE A 276 0.39 -3.57 -11.17
N ALA A 277 -0.22 -2.50 -11.70
CA ALA A 277 0.40 -1.16 -11.72
C ALA A 277 0.84 -0.69 -10.31
N GLN A 278 0.05 -0.98 -9.28
CA GLN A 278 0.36 -0.58 -7.90
C GLN A 278 1.45 -1.44 -7.25
N THR A 279 1.44 -2.76 -7.47
CA THR A 279 2.36 -3.70 -6.78
C THR A 279 3.68 -3.90 -7.53
N PHE A 280 3.68 -3.74 -8.84
CA PHE A 280 4.81 -4.02 -9.74
C PHE A 280 6.06 -3.21 -9.38
N LEU A 281 5.91 -1.90 -9.14
CA LEU A 281 7.02 -0.99 -8.86
C LEU A 281 6.92 -0.31 -7.49
N MET A 282 6.14 -0.87 -6.57
CA MET A 282 6.07 -0.39 -5.18
C MET A 282 7.43 -0.40 -4.49
N TRP A 283 8.35 -1.24 -4.97
CA TRP A 283 9.70 -1.42 -4.45
C TRP A 283 10.72 -0.44 -5.03
N ILE A 284 10.29 0.56 -5.83
CA ILE A 284 11.18 1.66 -6.20
C ILE A 284 11.33 2.59 -4.99
N PRO A 285 12.55 3.02 -4.62
CA PRO A 285 12.84 3.88 -3.46
C PRO A 285 12.31 5.32 -3.59
N THR A 286 11.27 5.55 -4.39
CA THR A 286 10.61 6.85 -4.48
C THR A 286 9.48 6.95 -3.45
N PRO A 287 9.23 8.16 -2.94
CA PRO A 287 8.02 8.53 -2.21
C PRO A 287 6.74 7.96 -2.80
N GLY A 288 6.06 7.08 -2.06
CA GLY A 288 4.82 6.45 -2.52
C GLY A 288 4.92 5.78 -3.89
N ALA A 289 6.12 5.33 -4.27
CA ALA A 289 6.46 4.78 -5.58
C ALA A 289 6.08 5.70 -6.77
N ALA A 290 6.05 7.02 -6.54
CA ALA A 290 5.74 8.00 -7.57
C ALA A 290 6.75 7.97 -8.72
N GLY A 291 6.27 8.30 -9.91
CA GLY A 291 6.94 8.10 -11.20
C GLY A 291 6.82 6.66 -11.70
N ALA A 292 7.07 5.69 -10.82
CA ALA A 292 7.09 4.29 -11.18
C ALA A 292 5.69 3.71 -11.41
N VAL A 293 4.78 3.95 -10.47
CA VAL A 293 3.38 3.48 -10.56
C VAL A 293 2.66 4.15 -11.72
N GLU A 294 2.93 5.43 -11.99
CA GLU A 294 2.38 6.16 -13.14
C GLU A 294 2.86 5.60 -14.48
N TRP A 295 4.15 5.27 -14.56
CA TRP A 295 4.74 4.66 -15.73
C TRP A 295 4.18 3.26 -15.97
N ALA A 296 4.04 2.44 -14.92
CA ALA A 296 3.41 1.13 -15.00
C ALA A 296 1.96 1.25 -15.49
N PHE A 297 1.15 2.12 -14.89
CA PHE A 297 -0.22 2.36 -15.32
C PHE A 297 -0.29 2.73 -16.82
N THR A 298 0.56 3.65 -17.26
CA THR A 298 0.61 4.11 -18.66
C THR A 298 0.85 2.96 -19.63
N ILE A 299 1.87 2.13 -19.38
CA ILE A 299 2.20 0.99 -20.24
C ILE A 299 1.13 -0.07 -20.22
N LEU A 300 0.55 -0.35 -19.05
CA LEU A 300 -0.44 -1.42 -18.92
C LEU A 300 -1.78 -1.06 -19.60
N PHE A 301 -2.10 0.24 -19.69
CA PHE A 301 -3.38 0.72 -20.22
C PHE A 301 -3.31 1.35 -21.61
N VAL A 302 -2.12 1.56 -22.20
CA VAL A 302 -1.97 2.09 -23.57
C VAL A 302 -2.64 1.21 -24.64
N GLY A 303 -2.81 -0.08 -24.37
CA GLY A 303 -3.50 -0.99 -25.28
C GLY A 303 -5.00 -1.15 -25.03
N ILE A 304 -5.56 -0.44 -24.03
CA ILE A 304 -7.00 -0.39 -23.73
C ILE A 304 -7.56 1.02 -24.00
N LEU A 305 -6.79 2.05 -23.65
CA LEU A 305 -7.20 3.43 -23.75
C LEU A 305 -6.66 4.08 -25.02
N ASP A 306 -7.46 4.95 -25.62
CA ASP A 306 -6.96 5.91 -26.59
C ASP A 306 -5.88 6.79 -25.94
N ILE A 307 -4.88 7.20 -26.72
CA ILE A 307 -3.72 7.96 -26.24
C ILE A 307 -4.15 9.24 -25.49
N SER A 308 -5.20 9.90 -25.96
CA SER A 308 -5.77 11.11 -25.34
C SER A 308 -6.39 10.87 -23.96
N LEU A 309 -6.80 9.64 -23.63
CA LEU A 309 -7.46 9.28 -22.37
C LEU A 309 -6.50 8.73 -21.32
N ILE A 310 -5.27 8.37 -21.67
CA ILE A 310 -4.29 7.79 -20.74
C ILE A 310 -3.99 8.76 -19.60
N VAL A 311 -3.61 10.00 -19.91
CA VAL A 311 -3.22 11.00 -18.90
C VAL A 311 -4.42 11.43 -18.04
N PRO A 312 -5.61 11.77 -18.61
CA PRO A 312 -6.81 12.02 -17.81
C PRO A 312 -7.15 10.86 -16.87
N SER A 313 -7.10 9.61 -17.36
CA SER A 313 -7.36 8.42 -16.55
C SER A 313 -6.36 8.27 -15.42
N LEU A 314 -5.07 8.43 -15.71
CA LEU A 314 -3.99 8.34 -14.74
C LEU A 314 -4.14 9.38 -13.62
N LEU A 315 -4.43 10.63 -13.96
CA LEU A 315 -4.58 11.71 -12.97
C LEU A 315 -5.78 11.47 -12.05
N LEU A 316 -6.92 11.08 -12.61
CA LEU A 316 -8.10 10.70 -11.81
C LEU A 316 -7.79 9.49 -10.93
N TRP A 317 -7.10 8.51 -11.47
CA TRP A 317 -6.75 7.30 -10.74
C TRP A 317 -5.81 7.62 -9.58
N ARG A 318 -4.77 8.45 -9.78
CA ARG A 318 -3.90 8.92 -8.67
C ARG A 318 -4.66 9.78 -7.67
N PHE A 319 -5.61 10.61 -8.12
CA PHE A 319 -6.45 11.36 -7.19
C PHE A 319 -7.22 10.45 -6.23
N PHE A 320 -7.93 9.46 -6.76
CA PHE A 320 -8.79 8.59 -5.94
C PHE A 320 -8.00 7.50 -5.19
N THR A 321 -6.91 6.97 -5.75
CA THR A 321 -6.14 5.87 -5.12
C THR A 321 -4.97 6.33 -4.26
N TYR A 322 -4.54 7.58 -4.39
CA TYR A 322 -3.33 8.07 -3.71
C TYR A 322 -3.54 9.42 -3.02
N TYR A 323 -3.93 10.49 -3.73
CA TYR A 323 -4.01 11.84 -3.12
C TYR A 323 -5.16 11.98 -2.12
N PHE A 324 -6.35 11.48 -2.43
CA PHE A 324 -7.48 11.54 -1.51
C PHE A 324 -7.25 10.69 -0.25
N PRO A 325 -6.81 9.41 -0.33
CA PRO A 325 -6.39 8.66 0.84
C PRO A 325 -5.28 9.34 1.65
N LEU A 326 -4.31 9.99 1.00
CA LEU A 326 -3.26 10.77 1.69
C LEU A 326 -3.87 11.88 2.55
N ILE A 327 -4.80 12.67 2.01
CA ILE A 327 -5.50 13.74 2.74
C ILE A 327 -6.26 13.16 3.93
N MET A 328 -7.01 12.07 3.71
CA MET A 328 -7.75 11.40 4.78
C MET A 328 -6.83 10.82 5.86
N GLY A 329 -5.67 10.31 5.47
CA GLY A 329 -4.63 9.86 6.40
C GLY A 329 -4.01 11.00 7.19
N PHE A 330 -3.86 12.19 6.59
CA PHE A 330 -3.42 13.40 7.31
C PHE A 330 -4.45 13.87 8.34
N ILE A 331 -5.74 13.90 7.98
CA ILE A 331 -6.81 14.20 8.94
C ILE A 331 -6.79 13.20 10.09
N SER A 332 -6.69 11.91 9.77
CA SER A 332 -6.63 10.83 10.78
C SER A 332 -5.42 11.01 11.70
N TYR A 333 -4.26 11.36 11.15
CA TYR A 333 -3.05 11.66 11.94
C TYR A 333 -3.27 12.81 12.92
N LEU A 334 -3.92 13.91 12.51
CA LEU A 334 -4.23 15.02 13.41
C LEU A 334 -5.16 14.60 14.56
N VAL A 335 -6.17 13.78 14.25
CA VAL A 335 -7.11 13.23 15.25
C VAL A 335 -6.38 12.35 16.26
N VAL A 336 -5.59 11.38 15.79
CA VAL A 336 -4.83 10.45 16.66
C VAL A 336 -3.82 11.23 17.49
N ARG A 337 -3.08 12.17 16.90
CA ARG A 337 -2.12 13.00 17.62
C ARG A 337 -2.78 13.73 18.80
N LYS A 338 -3.93 14.38 18.58
CA LYS A 338 -4.67 15.09 19.63
C LYS A 338 -5.16 14.15 20.73
N ARG A 339 -5.72 12.99 20.37
CA ARG A 339 -6.27 12.03 21.33
C ARG A 339 -5.20 11.25 22.10
N SER A 340 -4.03 11.05 21.50
CA SER A 340 -2.92 10.35 22.14
C SER A 340 -2.38 11.05 23.39
N VAL A 341 -2.58 12.37 23.51
CA VAL A 341 -2.24 13.16 24.71
C VAL A 341 -3.15 12.80 25.89
N ILE A 342 -4.41 12.44 25.62
CA ILE A 342 -5.37 12.05 26.66
C ILE A 342 -4.97 10.70 27.27
N TYR A 343 -4.52 9.77 26.42
CA TYR A 343 -4.05 8.46 26.88
C TYR A 343 -2.77 8.57 27.72
N GLU A 344 -1.80 9.39 27.33
CA GLU A 344 -0.58 9.62 28.12
C GLU A 344 -0.91 10.09 29.55
N ASN A 345 -1.86 11.03 29.70
CA ASN A 345 -2.27 11.53 31.02
C ASN A 345 -3.00 10.48 31.86
N SER A 346 -3.75 9.56 31.24
CA SER A 346 -4.50 8.52 31.97
C SER A 346 -3.66 7.36 32.52
N PHE A 347 -2.38 7.26 32.13
CA PHE A 347 -1.44 6.27 32.67
C PHE A 347 -0.44 6.87 33.67
N THR A 348 -0.46 8.19 33.85
CA THR A 348 0.40 8.92 34.80
C THR A 348 -0.32 9.30 36.09
N ASP A 349 -1.64 9.14 36.12
CA ASP A 349 -2.50 9.21 37.31
C ASP A 349 -2.82 7.78 37.78
#